data_AF-A0AAD1L5B8-F1
#
_entry.id   AF-A0AAD1L5B8-F1
#
_cell.length_a   1.000
_cell.length_b   1.000
_cell.length_c   1.000
_cell.angle_alpha   90.00
_cell.angle_beta   90.00
_cell.angle_gamma   90.00
#
_symmetry.space_group_name_H-M   'P 1'
#
loop_
_entity.id
_entity.type
_entity.pdbx_description
1 polymer ?
#
loop_
_entity_poly.entity_id
_entity_poly.type
_entity_poly.pdbx_seq_one_letter_code
_entity_poly.pdbx_strand_id
1 'polypeptide(L)'
;MPARIDSMFKVNELQNITIHPGFDFTQGAQVMQIPATFGYLNPWRFGDKLFDLNADPQQMRPLHDSERAFHYAQAITGLMERHDAPPELYVRFELDMLTLEREMAFAEHWARQRPWTGKAYRCAHHGVEEALRFVLSAAKEQGITQDALLKHFPAGHSLAERDIFTLIDACFTGDRHKALVYQSRLLLRTE
;
A
#
# COMPACT_ATOMS: atom_id res chain seq x y z
N MET A 1 -11.33 25.60 0.15
CA MET A 1 -10.63 25.15 1.38
C MET A 1 -9.89 23.85 1.06
N PRO A 2 -8.71 23.57 1.66
CA PRO A 2 -7.92 22.38 1.37
C PRO A 2 -8.72 21.09 1.64
N ALA A 3 -8.71 20.16 0.69
CA ALA A 3 -9.45 18.91 0.78
C ALA A 3 -8.58 17.72 0.33
N ARG A 4 -8.87 16.55 0.89
CA ARG A 4 -8.51 15.23 0.36
C ARG A 4 -9.56 14.78 -0.65
N ILE A 5 -9.31 13.64 -1.27
CA ILE A 5 -10.25 13.02 -2.23
C ILE A 5 -11.62 12.67 -1.60
N ASP A 6 -11.66 12.42 -0.30
CA ASP A 6 -12.83 11.91 0.44
C ASP A 6 -13.32 12.82 1.57
N SER A 7 -12.55 13.85 1.96
CA SER A 7 -12.93 14.75 3.06
C SER A 7 -12.17 16.08 3.04
N MET A 8 -12.62 17.03 3.85
CA MET A 8 -11.81 18.21 4.20
C MET A 8 -10.61 17.81 5.07
N PHE A 9 -9.53 18.60 5.04
CA PHE A 9 -8.46 18.45 6.05
C PHE A 9 -8.99 18.80 7.44
N LYS A 10 -8.58 18.03 8.45
CA LYS A 10 -8.86 18.36 9.85
C LYS A 10 -7.93 19.47 10.31
N VAL A 11 -8.39 20.26 11.29
CA VAL A 11 -7.63 21.40 11.82
C VAL A 11 -6.25 20.97 12.32
N ASN A 12 -6.16 19.83 13.03
CA ASN A 12 -4.88 19.32 13.56
C ASN A 12 -3.86 18.96 12.48
N GLU A 13 -4.30 18.59 11.29
CA GLU A 13 -3.41 18.26 10.16
C GLU A 13 -2.83 19.52 9.51
N LEU A 14 -3.50 20.66 9.68
CA LEU A 14 -3.07 21.97 9.17
C LEU A 14 -2.23 22.76 10.19
N GLN A 15 -2.03 22.24 11.41
CA GLN A 15 -1.25 22.92 12.45
C GLN A 15 0.27 22.90 12.19
N ASN A 16 0.75 21.94 11.39
CA ASN A 16 2.18 21.71 11.15
C ASN A 16 2.53 21.83 9.66
N ILE A 17 1.92 22.78 8.95
CA ILE A 17 2.23 23.01 7.54
C ILE A 17 3.58 23.72 7.38
N THR A 18 4.20 23.51 6.22
CA THR A 18 5.31 24.32 5.71
C THR A 18 4.90 24.95 4.39
N ILE A 19 5.42 26.15 4.11
CA ILE A 19 5.28 26.80 2.80
C ILE A 19 6.50 26.45 1.98
N HIS A 20 6.29 25.61 0.97
CA HIS A 20 7.32 25.23 0.01
C HIS A 20 7.44 26.33 -1.07
N PRO A 21 8.66 26.68 -1.52
CA PRO A 21 8.86 27.73 -2.51
C PRO A 21 8.14 27.48 -3.84
N GLY A 22 7.80 26.23 -4.14
CA GLY A 22 7.17 25.80 -5.39
C GLY A 22 8.04 24.77 -6.11
N PHE A 23 7.63 24.39 -7.31
CA PHE A 23 8.39 23.54 -8.22
C PHE A 23 8.55 24.26 -9.55
N ASP A 24 9.39 23.74 -10.45
CA ASP A 24 9.56 24.28 -11.80
C ASP A 24 8.22 24.58 -12.53
N PHE A 25 7.23 23.71 -12.38
CA PHE A 25 5.90 23.83 -12.99
C PHE A 25 4.95 24.78 -12.24
N THR A 26 5.30 25.25 -11.03
CA THR A 26 4.43 26.15 -10.26
C THR A 26 4.57 27.61 -10.65
N GLN A 27 5.44 27.94 -11.62
CA GLN A 27 5.59 29.29 -12.19
C GLN A 27 5.79 30.39 -11.14
N GLY A 28 6.55 30.08 -10.08
CA GLY A 28 6.83 31.01 -8.97
C GLY A 28 5.75 31.04 -7.88
N ALA A 29 4.67 30.29 -8.00
CA ALA A 29 3.70 30.12 -6.94
C ALA A 29 4.22 29.16 -5.86
N GLN A 30 4.14 29.59 -4.61
CA GLN A 30 4.43 28.75 -3.44
C GLN A 30 3.32 27.71 -3.23
N VAL A 31 3.67 26.59 -2.63
CA VAL A 31 2.72 25.49 -2.33
C VAL A 31 2.74 25.11 -0.85
N MET A 32 1.62 24.57 -0.39
CA MET A 32 1.48 24.10 0.98
C MET A 32 1.95 22.65 1.08
N GLN A 33 2.92 22.39 1.95
CA GLN A 33 3.37 21.05 2.29
C GLN A 33 2.77 20.67 3.65
N ILE A 34 2.09 19.52 3.67
CA ILE A 34 1.35 19.02 4.83
C ILE A 34 1.94 17.64 5.19
N PRO A 35 2.36 17.40 6.44
CA PRO A 35 2.84 16.09 6.86
C PRO A 35 1.79 14.99 6.59
N ALA A 36 2.23 13.91 5.96
CA ALA A 36 1.37 12.76 5.71
C ALA A 36 1.06 12.05 7.05
N THR A 37 -0.18 12.15 7.51
CA THR A 37 -0.66 11.52 8.75
C THR A 37 -1.28 10.14 8.51
N PHE A 38 -1.51 9.76 7.25
CA PHE A 38 -2.28 8.59 6.88
C PHE A 38 -1.53 7.71 5.88
N GLY A 39 -1.14 6.51 6.30
CA GLY A 39 -0.68 5.45 5.41
C GLY A 39 -1.89 4.69 4.89
N TYR A 40 -2.51 5.15 3.81
CA TYR A 40 -3.70 4.50 3.24
C TYR A 40 -3.42 3.03 2.92
N LEU A 41 -2.22 2.75 2.42
CA LEU A 41 -1.73 1.43 2.08
C LEU A 41 -0.20 1.43 2.07
N ASN A 42 0.40 0.26 2.26
CA ASN A 42 1.79 0.04 1.87
C ASN A 42 1.92 0.33 0.36
N PRO A 43 2.68 1.36 -0.07
CA PRO A 43 2.80 1.68 -1.50
C PRO A 43 3.51 0.57 -2.29
N TRP A 44 4.24 -0.30 -1.59
CA TRP A 44 5.00 -1.40 -2.17
C TRP A 44 4.20 -2.68 -2.36
N ARG A 45 2.93 -2.73 -1.91
CA ARG A 45 2.16 -3.98 -1.79
C ARG A 45 1.94 -4.79 -3.08
N PHE A 46 2.22 -4.21 -4.23
CA PHE A 46 2.03 -4.85 -5.53
C PHE A 46 3.32 -5.36 -6.17
N GLY A 47 4.48 -4.96 -5.61
CA GLY A 47 5.77 -5.14 -6.27
C GLY A 47 5.83 -4.48 -7.65
N ASP A 48 6.88 -4.81 -8.40
CA ASP A 48 7.02 -4.38 -9.79
C ASP A 48 6.26 -5.33 -10.72
N LYS A 49 5.61 -4.74 -11.72
CA LYS A 49 4.88 -5.48 -12.76
C LYS A 49 5.35 -5.03 -14.14
N LEU A 50 6.07 -5.91 -14.81
CA LEU A 50 6.53 -5.72 -16.18
C LEU A 50 5.72 -6.63 -17.10
N PHE A 51 5.31 -6.15 -18.28
CA PHE A 51 4.55 -6.94 -19.24
C PHE A 51 5.10 -6.74 -20.64
N ASP A 52 5.16 -7.80 -21.43
CA ASP A 52 5.37 -7.70 -22.87
C ASP A 52 4.02 -7.45 -23.55
N LEU A 53 3.71 -6.19 -23.88
CA LEU A 53 2.42 -5.82 -24.45
C LEU A 53 2.17 -6.42 -25.84
N ASN A 54 3.20 -6.87 -26.56
CA ASN A 54 3.02 -7.51 -27.86
C ASN A 54 2.55 -8.96 -27.68
N ALA A 55 3.15 -9.69 -26.74
CA ALA A 55 2.81 -11.08 -26.45
C ALA A 55 1.65 -11.24 -25.46
N ASP A 56 1.43 -10.25 -24.60
CA ASP A 56 0.42 -10.20 -23.55
C ASP A 56 -0.29 -8.82 -23.49
N PRO A 57 -1.13 -8.50 -24.50
CA PRO A 57 -1.85 -7.23 -24.52
C PRO A 57 -2.80 -7.01 -23.34
N GLN A 58 -3.20 -8.08 -22.66
CA GLN A 58 -4.09 -8.05 -21.50
C GLN A 58 -3.37 -7.99 -20.16
N GLN A 59 -2.02 -7.99 -20.15
CA GLN A 59 -1.20 -7.87 -18.93
C GLN A 59 -1.51 -8.97 -17.89
N MET A 60 -1.77 -10.19 -18.37
CA MET A 60 -2.12 -11.33 -17.51
C MET A 60 -0.90 -12.08 -16.99
N ARG A 61 0.28 -11.88 -17.59
CA ARG A 61 1.50 -12.65 -17.33
C ARG A 61 2.67 -11.69 -17.06
N PRO A 62 2.85 -11.27 -15.80
CA PRO A 62 3.97 -10.39 -15.45
C PRO A 62 5.32 -11.09 -15.70
N LEU A 63 6.29 -10.32 -16.17
CA LEU A 63 7.68 -10.70 -16.37
C LEU A 63 8.45 -10.48 -15.07
N HIS A 64 9.29 -11.45 -14.73
CA HIS A 64 10.25 -11.34 -13.64
C HIS A 64 11.65 -11.10 -14.22
N ASP A 65 11.95 -9.83 -14.49
CA ASP A 65 13.18 -9.39 -15.13
C ASP A 65 13.78 -8.22 -14.33
N SER A 66 14.66 -8.55 -13.38
CA SER A 66 15.32 -7.56 -12.51
C SER A 66 16.24 -6.62 -13.27
N GLU A 67 16.81 -7.05 -14.41
CA GLU A 67 17.65 -6.17 -15.24
C GLU A 67 16.80 -5.09 -15.92
N ARG A 68 15.63 -5.46 -16.46
CA ARG A 68 14.68 -4.48 -17.00
C ARG A 68 14.10 -3.58 -15.93
N ALA A 69 13.75 -4.11 -14.75
CA ALA A 69 13.28 -3.31 -13.62
C ALA A 69 14.32 -2.26 -13.24
N PHE A 70 15.58 -2.67 -13.08
CA PHE A 70 16.71 -1.78 -12.82
C PHE A 70 16.89 -0.72 -13.91
N HIS A 71 16.84 -1.11 -15.18
CA HIS A 71 16.93 -0.19 -16.31
C HIS A 71 15.84 0.90 -16.27
N TYR A 72 14.58 0.52 -16.01
CA TYR A 72 13.48 1.47 -15.91
C TYR A 72 13.56 2.34 -14.66
N ALA A 73 14.02 1.80 -13.53
CA ALA A 73 14.28 2.56 -12.32
C ALA A 73 15.37 3.63 -12.56
N GLN A 74 16.42 3.32 -13.30
CA GLN A 74 17.43 4.32 -13.68
C GLN A 74 16.84 5.40 -14.61
N ALA A 75 16.02 4.99 -15.58
CA ALA A 75 15.40 5.92 -16.52
C ALA A 75 14.43 6.90 -15.83
N ILE A 76 13.62 6.42 -14.88
CA ILE A 76 12.68 7.28 -14.16
C ILE A 76 13.39 8.26 -13.21
N THR A 77 14.50 7.87 -12.60
CA THR A 77 15.32 8.78 -11.76
C THR A 77 15.75 10.01 -12.55
N GLY A 78 16.25 9.85 -13.78
CA GLY A 78 16.65 10.98 -14.62
C GLY A 78 15.47 11.87 -15.05
N LEU A 79 14.28 11.29 -15.24
CA LEU A 79 13.06 12.06 -15.53
C LEU A 79 12.58 12.83 -14.31
N MET A 80 12.62 12.22 -13.13
CA MET A 80 12.27 12.86 -11.87
C MET A 80 13.16 14.06 -11.59
N GLU A 81 14.47 13.95 -11.83
CA GLU A 81 15.42 15.05 -11.65
C GLU A 81 15.12 16.21 -12.60
N ARG A 82 14.82 15.90 -13.87
CA ARG A 82 14.48 16.91 -14.89
C ARG A 82 13.20 17.71 -14.56
N HIS A 83 12.29 17.12 -13.78
CA HIS A 83 10.97 17.68 -13.48
C HIS A 83 10.83 18.10 -12.01
N ASP A 84 11.95 18.41 -11.35
CA ASP A 84 11.99 18.95 -9.98
C ASP A 84 11.16 18.10 -9.00
N ALA A 85 11.24 16.78 -9.14
CA ALA A 85 10.51 15.86 -8.28
C ALA A 85 10.99 16.03 -6.82
N PRO A 86 10.07 16.08 -5.84
CA PRO A 86 10.43 16.21 -4.42
C PRO A 86 11.43 15.14 -3.97
N PRO A 87 12.48 15.49 -3.19
CA PRO A 87 13.46 14.54 -2.67
C PRO A 87 12.85 13.34 -1.93
N GLU A 88 11.72 13.56 -1.25
CA GLU A 88 11.01 12.53 -0.50
C GLU A 88 10.47 11.41 -1.41
N LEU A 89 10.25 11.67 -2.71
CA LEU A 89 9.83 10.64 -3.65
C LEU A 89 10.94 9.65 -3.98
N TYR A 90 12.20 10.07 -4.03
CA TYR A 90 13.33 9.16 -4.28
C TYR A 90 13.48 8.15 -3.15
N VAL A 91 13.42 8.63 -1.90
CA VAL A 91 13.42 7.77 -0.71
C VAL A 91 12.19 6.87 -0.69
N ARG A 92 11.01 7.42 -1.02
CA ARG A 92 9.75 6.66 -1.07
C ARG A 92 9.77 5.55 -2.11
N PHE A 93 10.51 5.70 -3.19
CA PHE A 93 10.67 4.70 -4.25
C PHE A 93 12.03 3.97 -4.18
N GLU A 94 12.80 4.15 -3.11
CA GLU A 94 14.14 3.57 -2.89
C GLU A 94 15.10 3.78 -4.09
N LEU A 95 14.93 4.88 -4.81
CA LEU A 95 15.77 5.23 -5.97
C LEU A 95 17.15 5.78 -5.55
N ASP A 96 17.28 6.24 -4.31
CA ASP A 96 18.52 6.71 -3.70
C ASP A 96 19.50 5.57 -3.38
N MET A 97 19.00 4.36 -3.20
CA MET A 97 19.77 3.14 -2.93
C MET A 97 19.74 2.16 -4.11
N LEU A 98 19.43 2.64 -5.31
CA LEU A 98 19.19 1.80 -6.48
C LEU A 98 20.45 1.04 -6.91
N THR A 99 20.41 -0.29 -6.78
CA THR A 99 21.43 -1.22 -7.30
C THR A 99 20.75 -2.43 -7.93
N LEU A 100 21.41 -3.05 -8.91
CA LEU A 100 20.89 -4.28 -9.53
C LEU A 100 20.73 -5.41 -8.49
N GLU A 101 21.65 -5.50 -7.54
CA GLU A 101 21.60 -6.47 -6.43
C GLU A 101 20.36 -6.28 -5.56
N ARG A 102 19.97 -5.03 -5.28
CA ARG A 102 18.74 -4.70 -4.55
C ARG A 102 17.50 -5.08 -5.35
N GLU A 103 17.47 -4.80 -6.65
CA GLU A 103 16.35 -5.20 -7.54
C GLU A 103 16.19 -6.72 -7.60
N MET A 104 17.30 -7.46 -7.68
CA MET A 104 17.28 -8.92 -7.62
C MET A 104 16.77 -9.42 -6.26
N ALA A 105 17.24 -8.84 -5.15
CA ALA A 105 16.77 -9.20 -3.80
C ALA A 105 15.29 -8.88 -3.60
N PHE A 106 14.81 -7.75 -4.14
CA PHE A 106 13.40 -7.36 -4.13
C PHE A 106 12.56 -8.36 -4.92
N ALA A 107 12.95 -8.67 -6.16
CA ALA A 107 12.26 -9.65 -7.00
C ALA A 107 12.24 -11.04 -6.35
N GLU A 108 13.34 -11.49 -5.74
CA GLU A 108 13.38 -12.74 -4.97
C GLU A 108 12.43 -12.72 -3.77
N HIS A 109 12.39 -11.62 -3.02
CA HIS A 109 11.49 -11.46 -1.88
C HIS A 109 10.03 -11.62 -2.32
N TRP A 110 9.64 -10.95 -3.41
CA TRP A 110 8.30 -11.01 -3.99
C TRP A 110 7.97 -12.40 -4.56
N ALA A 111 8.90 -13.03 -5.28
CA ALA A 111 8.72 -14.40 -5.78
C ALA A 111 8.61 -15.42 -4.64
N ARG A 112 9.25 -15.15 -3.49
CA ARG A 112 9.21 -15.98 -2.29
C ARG A 112 8.07 -15.65 -1.33
N GLN A 113 7.21 -14.65 -1.62
CA GLN A 113 6.04 -14.38 -0.78
C GLN A 113 5.12 -15.60 -0.76
N ARG A 114 5.35 -16.45 0.24
CA ARG A 114 4.47 -17.53 0.62
C ARG A 114 3.29 -16.91 1.36
N PRO A 115 2.05 -17.37 1.11
CA PRO A 115 0.92 -16.95 1.92
C PRO A 115 1.23 -17.19 3.40
N TRP A 116 0.83 -16.26 4.26
CA TRP A 116 1.01 -16.38 5.70
C TRP A 116 0.59 -17.75 6.23
N THR A 117 1.58 -18.46 6.77
CA THR A 117 1.39 -19.64 7.60
C THR A 117 1.56 -19.25 9.06
N GLY A 118 0.68 -18.39 9.57
CA GLY A 118 0.44 -18.33 11.01
C GLY A 118 -0.07 -19.70 11.46
N LYS A 119 0.40 -20.22 12.61
CA LYS A 119 0.17 -21.61 13.05
C LYS A 119 -1.31 -22.06 13.14
N ALA A 120 -2.31 -21.18 13.00
CA ALA A 120 -3.72 -21.51 13.17
C ALA A 120 -4.62 -21.26 11.94
N TYR A 121 -4.26 -20.39 10.99
CA TYR A 121 -5.14 -20.02 9.86
C TYR A 121 -4.36 -19.83 8.56
N ARG A 122 -5.01 -20.13 7.44
CA ARG A 122 -4.50 -19.90 6.08
C ARG A 122 -5.31 -18.78 5.44
N CYS A 123 -4.68 -17.92 4.64
CA CYS A 123 -5.39 -16.91 3.83
C CYS A 123 -5.45 -17.37 2.37
N ALA A 124 -6.56 -17.08 1.69
CA ALA A 124 -6.77 -17.46 0.29
C ALA A 124 -5.72 -16.82 -0.65
N HIS A 125 -5.37 -15.56 -0.42
CA HIS A 125 -4.34 -14.81 -1.15
C HIS A 125 -3.75 -13.69 -0.28
N HIS A 126 -2.70 -13.02 -0.77
CA HIS A 126 -1.99 -11.97 -0.06
C HIS A 126 -2.90 -10.79 0.36
N GLY A 127 -3.87 -10.40 -0.50
CA GLY A 127 -4.80 -9.33 -0.18
C GLY A 127 -5.65 -9.60 1.07
N VAL A 128 -6.11 -10.85 1.24
CA VAL A 128 -6.84 -11.27 2.44
C VAL A 128 -5.95 -11.20 3.68
N GLU A 129 -4.68 -11.55 3.55
CA GLU A 129 -3.72 -11.44 4.65
C GLU A 129 -3.47 -9.98 5.06
N GLU A 130 -3.25 -9.07 4.11
CA GLU A 130 -3.07 -7.65 4.42
C GLU A 130 -4.34 -7.07 5.05
N ALA A 131 -5.51 -7.39 4.49
CA ALA A 131 -6.80 -6.96 5.03
C ALA A 131 -7.03 -7.50 6.45
N LEU A 132 -6.67 -8.76 6.73
CA LEU A 132 -6.75 -9.33 8.08
C LEU A 132 -5.85 -8.58 9.05
N ARG A 133 -4.58 -8.35 8.71
CA ARG A 133 -3.64 -7.59 9.56
C ARG A 133 -4.15 -6.19 9.86
N PHE A 134 -4.73 -5.53 8.86
CA PHE A 134 -5.33 -4.22 8.99
C PHE A 134 -6.52 -4.23 9.98
N VAL A 135 -7.45 -5.17 9.84
CA VAL A 135 -8.58 -5.35 10.77
C VAL A 135 -8.11 -5.67 12.19
N LEU A 136 -7.10 -6.55 12.35
CA LEU A 136 -6.52 -6.89 13.65
C LEU A 136 -5.88 -5.67 14.33
N SER A 137 -5.16 -4.84 13.58
CA SER A 137 -4.58 -3.60 14.09
C SER A 137 -5.68 -2.65 14.59
N ALA A 138 -6.73 -2.46 13.79
CA ALA A 138 -7.85 -1.61 14.15
C ALA A 138 -8.62 -2.14 15.36
N ALA A 139 -8.69 -3.46 15.55
CA ALA A 139 -9.38 -4.05 16.68
C ALA A 139 -8.54 -3.97 17.97
N LYS A 140 -7.21 -4.09 17.86
CA LYS A 140 -6.27 -3.89 18.96
C LYS A 140 -6.38 -2.48 19.56
N GLU A 141 -6.58 -1.46 18.73
CA GLU A 141 -6.83 -0.08 19.20
C GLU A 141 -8.12 0.06 20.03
N GLN A 142 -9.07 -0.87 19.90
CA GLN A 142 -10.27 -0.96 20.74
C GLN A 142 -10.11 -1.90 21.94
N GLY A 143 -8.92 -2.48 22.13
CA GLY A 143 -8.65 -3.46 23.19
C GLY A 143 -9.12 -4.89 22.88
N ILE A 144 -9.53 -5.19 21.64
CA ILE A 144 -9.92 -6.54 21.23
C ILE A 144 -8.66 -7.36 20.90
N THR A 145 -8.53 -8.54 21.50
CA THR A 145 -7.38 -9.42 21.25
C THR A 145 -7.56 -10.22 19.95
N GLN A 146 -6.44 -10.56 19.31
CA GLN A 146 -6.44 -11.39 18.10
C GLN A 146 -7.15 -12.74 18.32
N ASP A 147 -6.91 -13.39 19.45
CA ASP A 147 -7.53 -14.68 19.76
C ASP A 147 -9.06 -14.58 19.89
N ALA A 148 -9.57 -13.46 20.42
CA ALA A 148 -11.01 -13.22 20.53
C ALA A 148 -11.67 -13.05 19.15
N LEU A 149 -11.01 -12.34 18.22
CA LEU A 149 -11.47 -12.19 16.84
C LEU A 149 -11.46 -13.51 16.09
N LEU A 150 -10.33 -14.22 16.14
CA LEU A 150 -10.13 -15.42 15.34
C LEU A 150 -10.91 -16.64 15.86
N LYS A 151 -11.36 -16.64 17.12
CA LYS A 151 -12.23 -17.69 17.69
C LYS A 151 -13.53 -17.90 16.91
N HIS A 152 -13.95 -16.92 16.10
CA HIS A 152 -15.12 -17.02 15.23
C HIS A 152 -14.93 -18.03 14.08
N PHE A 153 -13.69 -18.41 13.76
CA PHE A 153 -13.37 -19.36 12.69
C PHE A 153 -12.89 -20.69 13.25
N PRO A 154 -13.30 -21.83 12.66
CA PRO A 154 -12.81 -23.13 13.08
C PRO A 154 -11.30 -23.26 12.82
N ALA A 155 -10.62 -24.08 13.62
CA ALA A 155 -9.20 -24.34 13.44
C ALA A 155 -8.92 -24.90 12.03
N GLY A 156 -7.95 -24.32 11.32
CA GLY A 156 -7.62 -24.72 9.95
C GLY A 156 -8.50 -24.12 8.85
N HIS A 157 -9.43 -23.21 9.18
CA HIS A 157 -10.20 -22.45 8.20
C HIS A 157 -9.29 -21.64 7.27
N SER A 158 -9.61 -21.67 5.98
CA SER A 158 -8.96 -20.81 4.97
C SER A 158 -9.77 -19.53 4.83
N LEU A 159 -9.25 -18.44 5.37
CA LEU A 159 -9.87 -17.12 5.34
C LEU A 159 -9.96 -16.62 3.89
N ALA A 160 -11.17 -16.20 3.50
CA ALA A 160 -11.48 -15.59 2.23
C ALA A 160 -11.94 -14.13 2.43
N GLU A 161 -12.11 -13.40 1.33
CA GLU A 161 -12.54 -11.99 1.34
C GLU A 161 -13.79 -11.75 2.20
N ARG A 162 -14.80 -12.62 2.09
CA ARG A 162 -16.05 -12.54 2.87
C ARG A 162 -15.82 -12.63 4.38
N ASP A 163 -14.78 -13.34 4.80
CA ASP A 163 -14.49 -13.55 6.22
C ASP A 163 -13.95 -12.26 6.84
N ILE A 164 -13.20 -11.46 6.06
CA ILE A 164 -12.76 -10.12 6.46
C ILE A 164 -13.95 -9.20 6.72
N PHE A 165 -14.92 -9.15 5.81
CA PHE A 165 -16.11 -8.32 6.00
C PHE A 165 -16.97 -8.80 7.17
N THR A 166 -17.09 -10.11 7.35
CA THR A 166 -17.77 -10.70 8.51
C THR A 166 -17.15 -10.26 9.84
N LEU A 167 -15.81 -10.22 9.92
CA LEU A 167 -15.09 -9.69 11.09
C LEU A 167 -15.35 -8.19 11.29
N ILE A 168 -15.37 -7.40 10.22
CA ILE A 168 -15.61 -5.96 10.31
C ILE A 168 -17.04 -5.69 10.82
N ASP A 169 -18.03 -6.39 10.26
CA ASP A 169 -19.44 -6.28 10.65
C ASP A 169 -19.68 -6.69 12.11
N ALA A 170 -18.94 -7.69 12.61
CA ALA A 170 -19.09 -8.17 13.98
C ALA A 170 -18.46 -7.25 15.03
N CYS A 171 -17.37 -6.55 14.68
CA CYS A 171 -16.55 -5.84 15.68
C CYS A 171 -16.61 -4.32 15.59
N PHE A 172 -17.14 -3.75 14.50
CA PHE A 172 -17.12 -2.31 14.28
C PHE A 172 -18.49 -1.78 13.85
N THR A 173 -18.80 -0.55 14.24
CA THR A 173 -20.02 0.16 13.83
C THR A 173 -19.71 1.61 13.44
N GLY A 174 -20.68 2.29 12.81
CA GLY A 174 -20.58 3.72 12.49
C GLY A 174 -19.50 4.04 11.45
N ASP A 175 -18.82 5.19 11.61
CA ASP A 175 -17.85 5.66 10.62
C ASP A 175 -16.58 4.82 10.56
N ARG A 176 -16.19 4.22 11.70
CA ARG A 176 -15.03 3.31 11.74
C ARG A 176 -15.29 2.04 10.95
N HIS A 177 -16.50 1.49 11.03
CA HIS A 177 -16.93 0.38 10.18
C HIS A 177 -16.83 0.72 8.70
N LYS A 178 -17.43 1.84 8.27
CA LYS A 178 -17.39 2.29 6.86
C LYS A 178 -15.96 2.45 6.35
N ALA A 179 -15.09 3.06 7.16
CA ALA A 179 -13.68 3.24 6.83
C ALA A 179 -12.96 1.90 6.67
N LEU A 180 -13.18 0.94 7.57
CA LEU A 180 -12.58 -0.39 7.51
C LEU A 180 -13.06 -1.19 6.29
N VAL A 181 -14.36 -1.14 5.98
CA VAL A 181 -14.91 -1.79 4.77
C VAL A 181 -14.25 -1.21 3.52
N TYR A 182 -14.15 0.11 3.42
CA TYR A 182 -13.54 0.78 2.27
C TYR A 182 -12.06 0.38 2.10
N GLN A 183 -11.26 0.47 3.17
CA GLN A 183 -9.84 0.12 3.11
C GLN A 183 -9.62 -1.37 2.85
N SER A 184 -10.42 -2.24 3.46
CA SER A 184 -10.32 -3.68 3.24
C SER A 184 -10.66 -4.05 1.80
N ARG A 185 -11.69 -3.44 1.20
CA ARG A 185 -11.95 -3.60 -0.25
C ARG A 185 -10.76 -3.19 -1.09
N LEU A 186 -10.08 -2.10 -0.72
CA LEU A 186 -8.90 -1.66 -1.44
C LEU A 186 -7.75 -2.67 -1.28
N LEU A 187 -7.53 -3.25 -0.10
CA LEU A 187 -6.53 -4.30 0.16
C LEU A 187 -6.83 -5.61 -0.57
N LEU A 188 -8.10 -5.98 -0.68
CA LEU A 188 -8.54 -7.20 -1.35
C LEU A 188 -8.44 -7.12 -2.89
N ARG A 189 -8.26 -5.92 -3.46
CA ARG A 189 -7.88 -5.75 -4.88
C ARG A 189 -6.43 -6.20 -5.08
N THR A 190 -6.24 -7.50 -5.07
CA THR A 190 -5.04 -8.15 -5.55
C THR A 190 -5.41 -8.87 -6.83
N GLU A 191 -4.52 -8.77 -7.82
CA GLU A 191 -4.72 -9.06 -9.26
C GLU A 191 -5.17 -7.83 -10.06
#